data_AF-A0AAV0DJE4-F1
#
_entry.id   AF-A0AAV0DJE4-F1
#
_cell.length_a   1.000
_cell.length_b   1.000
_cell.length_c   1.000
_cell.angle_alpha   90.00
_cell.angle_beta   90.00
_cell.angle_gamma   90.00
#
_symmetry.space_group_name_H-M   'P 1'
#
loop_
_entity.id
_entity.type
_entity.pdbx_description
1 polymer ?
#
loop_
_entity_poly.entity_id
_entity_poly.type
_entity_poly.pdbx_seq_one_letter_code
_entity_poly.pdbx_strand_id
1 'polypeptide(L)'
;MSNEQSTLRARPNYVPLTEAERNNENALWVTPHMVANDQEVLNQIKLIIGGHFLGNWATYTEVDPKVRELWWNLFKGRFRWTETQGPAILRAYNARISNWLRPTFRRARASGVKPGWCSDEVWANLVRHWSSDPNFLARSESGKKNRMSKKALETQWHGDRKPQSGA
;
A
#
# COMPACT_ATOMS: atom_id res chain seq x y z
N MET A 1 -15.14 29.95 -30.17
CA MET A 1 -15.25 28.53 -29.80
C MET A 1 -13.83 28.00 -29.69
N SER A 2 -13.44 27.67 -28.47
CA SER A 2 -12.07 27.39 -28.04
C SER A 2 -11.47 26.16 -28.71
N ASN A 3 -10.21 26.24 -29.11
CA ASN A 3 -9.36 25.05 -29.18
C ASN A 3 -7.93 25.45 -28.81
N GLU A 4 -7.71 25.68 -27.52
CA GLU A 4 -6.37 25.81 -26.96
C GLU A 4 -5.73 24.41 -26.94
N GLN A 5 -5.00 24.10 -28.01
CA GLN A 5 -3.92 23.13 -27.99
C GLN A 5 -2.80 23.65 -27.07
N SER A 6 -3.00 23.55 -25.76
CA SER A 6 -1.99 23.88 -24.75
C SER A 6 -1.18 22.64 -24.39
N THR A 7 -0.14 22.44 -25.18
CA THR A 7 1.18 21.91 -24.83
C THR A 7 1.34 21.32 -23.42
N LEU A 8 1.16 20.00 -23.28
CA LEU A 8 1.83 19.22 -22.24
C LEU A 8 2.98 18.44 -22.86
N ARG A 9 4.17 19.01 -22.74
CA ARG A 9 5.46 18.43 -23.11
C ARG A 9 5.65 17.06 -22.44
N ALA A 10 6.23 16.16 -23.23
CA ALA A 10 6.66 14.80 -22.92
C ALA A 10 7.02 14.54 -21.44
N ARG A 11 6.23 13.67 -20.79
CA ARG A 11 6.63 12.95 -19.58
C ARG A 11 7.24 11.60 -20.01
N PRO A 12 8.48 11.24 -19.65
CA PRO A 12 9.19 10.10 -20.24
C PRO A 12 8.59 8.71 -19.99
N ASN A 13 7.60 8.59 -19.08
CA ASN A 13 7.01 7.31 -18.68
C ASN A 13 5.48 7.39 -18.50
N TYR A 14 4.81 8.36 -19.13
CA TYR A 14 3.34 8.38 -19.16
C TYR A 14 2.89 7.66 -20.43
N VAL A 15 2.49 6.39 -20.29
CA VAL A 15 1.71 5.70 -21.32
C VAL A 15 0.24 6.00 -21.02
N PRO A 16 -0.46 6.82 -21.82
CA PRO A 16 -1.89 6.99 -21.67
C PRO A 16 -2.55 5.63 -21.88
N LEU A 17 -3.47 5.23 -20.98
CA LEU A 17 -4.26 4.01 -21.16
C LEU A 17 -4.94 4.08 -22.52
N THR A 18 -4.68 3.07 -23.36
CA THR A 18 -5.20 2.98 -24.73
C THR A 18 -6.74 2.90 -24.72
N GLU A 19 -7.37 3.25 -25.83
CA GLU A 19 -8.83 3.19 -25.98
C GLU A 19 -9.40 1.79 -25.72
N ALA A 20 -8.63 0.75 -26.06
CA ALA A 20 -8.94 -0.64 -25.78
C ALA A 20 -8.84 -0.99 -24.27
N GLU A 21 -7.87 -0.44 -23.55
CA GLU A 21 -7.77 -0.58 -22.08
C GLU A 21 -8.87 0.20 -21.35
N ARG A 22 -9.33 1.33 -21.93
CA ARG A 22 -10.48 2.10 -21.43
C ARG A 22 -11.78 1.32 -21.62
N ASN A 23 -11.96 0.66 -22.77
CA ASN A 23 -13.15 -0.11 -23.13
C ASN A 23 -13.06 -1.60 -22.79
N ASN A 24 -12.14 -2.01 -21.91
CA ASN A 24 -11.99 -3.41 -21.53
C ASN A 24 -13.28 -3.94 -20.88
N GLU A 25 -14.02 -4.75 -21.63
CA GLU A 25 -15.30 -5.37 -21.23
C GLU A 25 -15.13 -6.37 -20.07
N ASN A 26 -13.89 -6.78 -19.77
CA ASN A 26 -13.54 -7.63 -18.62
C ASN A 26 -13.17 -6.84 -17.35
N ALA A 27 -13.33 -5.51 -17.35
CA ALA A 27 -13.00 -4.71 -16.18
C ALA A 27 -13.98 -4.98 -15.03
N LEU A 28 -13.45 -5.47 -13.91
CA LEU A 28 -14.26 -5.88 -12.77
C LEU A 28 -14.84 -4.65 -12.08
N TRP A 29 -16.17 -4.63 -11.94
CA TRP A 29 -16.86 -3.63 -11.14
C TRP A 29 -16.58 -3.88 -9.67
N VAL A 30 -16.12 -2.83 -8.97
CA VAL A 30 -15.78 -2.91 -7.55
C VAL A 30 -16.44 -1.80 -6.75
N THR A 31 -16.82 -2.15 -5.53
CA THR A 31 -17.27 -1.19 -4.52
C THR A 31 -16.15 -0.93 -3.50
N PRO A 32 -16.21 0.16 -2.71
CA PRO A 32 -15.23 0.41 -1.66
C PRO A 32 -15.11 -0.76 -0.65
N HIS A 33 -16.21 -1.46 -0.38
CA HIS A 33 -16.22 -2.63 0.49
C HIS A 33 -15.43 -3.80 -0.12
N MET A 34 -15.57 -4.05 -1.43
CA MET A 34 -14.79 -5.08 -2.12
C MET A 34 -13.31 -4.73 -2.11
N VAL A 35 -12.94 -3.49 -2.41
CA VAL A 35 -11.52 -3.06 -2.33
C VAL A 35 -10.94 -3.25 -0.93
N ALA A 36 -11.76 -3.05 0.11
CA ALA A 36 -11.33 -3.21 1.50
C ALA A 36 -11.18 -4.66 1.94
N ASN A 37 -12.00 -5.60 1.42
CA ASN A 37 -12.14 -6.93 2.01
C ASN A 37 -11.90 -8.09 1.05
N ASP A 38 -12.17 -7.91 -0.24
CA ASP A 38 -12.10 -8.95 -1.24
C ASP A 38 -10.65 -9.45 -1.45
N GLN A 39 -10.51 -10.78 -1.55
CA GLN A 39 -9.22 -11.43 -1.68
C GLN A 39 -8.68 -11.38 -3.11
N GLU A 40 -9.55 -11.43 -4.12
CA GLU A 40 -9.16 -11.33 -5.51
C GLU A 40 -8.71 -9.92 -5.85
N VAL A 41 -9.43 -8.90 -5.36
CA VAL A 41 -8.98 -7.51 -5.47
C VAL A 41 -7.61 -7.31 -4.82
N LEU A 42 -7.40 -7.91 -3.65
CA LEU A 42 -6.08 -7.87 -2.99
C LEU A 42 -5.00 -8.61 -3.80
N ASN A 43 -5.31 -9.74 -4.43
CA ASN A 43 -4.35 -10.47 -5.28
C ASN A 43 -3.93 -9.61 -6.47
N GLN A 44 -4.87 -8.93 -7.12
CA GLN A 44 -4.55 -7.99 -8.21
C GLN A 44 -3.69 -6.82 -7.73
N ILE A 45 -4.01 -6.24 -6.57
CA ILE A 45 -3.19 -5.17 -5.95
C ILE A 45 -1.76 -5.68 -5.68
N LYS A 46 -1.61 -6.90 -5.14
CA LYS A 46 -0.30 -7.51 -4.88
C LYS A 46 0.51 -7.68 -6.16
N LEU A 47 -0.12 -8.10 -7.25
CA LEU A 47 0.53 -8.25 -8.55
C LEU A 47 1.00 -6.90 -9.11
N ILE A 48 0.15 -5.87 -9.03
CA ILE A 48 0.51 -4.50 -9.45
C ILE A 48 1.71 -4.01 -8.65
N ILE A 49 1.67 -4.14 -7.32
CA ILE A 49 2.74 -3.64 -6.47
C ILE A 49 4.00 -4.45 -6.71
N GLY A 50 3.94 -5.79 -6.65
CA GLY A 50 5.10 -6.66 -6.84
C GLY A 50 5.82 -6.44 -8.17
N GLY A 51 5.08 -6.22 -9.26
CA GLY A 51 5.66 -5.95 -10.58
C GLY A 51 6.34 -4.58 -10.70
N HIS A 52 6.02 -3.62 -9.84
CA HIS A 52 6.52 -2.25 -9.89
C HIS A 52 7.16 -1.77 -8.59
N PHE A 53 7.60 -2.70 -7.73
CA PHE A 53 8.24 -2.39 -6.46
C PHE A 53 9.76 -2.34 -6.65
N LEU A 54 10.27 -1.17 -7.06
CA LEU A 54 11.70 -0.98 -7.42
C LEU A 54 12.53 -0.25 -6.36
N GLY A 55 11.90 0.28 -5.31
CA GLY A 55 12.56 1.08 -4.28
C GLY A 55 12.69 0.38 -2.93
N ASN A 56 13.51 0.96 -2.08
CA ASN A 56 13.79 0.54 -0.70
C ASN A 56 12.85 1.20 0.33
N TRP A 57 11.55 1.23 0.02
CA TRP A 57 10.53 1.83 0.88
C TRP A 57 10.08 0.86 1.97
N ALA A 58 10.40 1.16 3.23
CA ALA A 58 10.00 0.32 4.36
C ALA A 58 8.50 0.42 4.69
N THR A 59 7.83 1.50 4.26
CA THR A 59 6.40 1.74 4.47
C THR A 59 5.72 2.34 3.23
N TYR A 60 4.41 2.15 3.11
CA TYR A 60 3.62 2.71 2.00
C TYR A 60 3.73 4.24 1.89
N THR A 61 3.85 4.94 3.02
CA THR A 61 3.97 6.40 3.06
C THR A 61 5.33 6.91 2.60
N GLU A 62 6.36 6.08 2.67
CA GLU A 62 7.71 6.40 2.18
C GLU A 62 7.83 6.18 0.66
N VAL A 63 6.86 5.51 0.03
CA VAL A 63 6.83 5.32 -1.42
C VAL A 63 6.66 6.66 -2.11
N ASP A 64 7.52 6.92 -3.10
CA ASP A 64 7.48 8.12 -3.93
C ASP A 64 6.04 8.36 -4.44
N PRO A 65 5.50 9.59 -4.28
CA PRO A 65 4.18 9.93 -4.82
C PRO A 65 3.95 9.50 -6.27
N LYS A 66 4.97 9.57 -7.14
CA LYS A 66 4.88 9.14 -8.54
C LYS A 66 4.67 7.64 -8.69
N VAL A 67 5.30 6.85 -7.81
CA VAL A 67 5.14 5.38 -7.81
C VAL A 67 3.76 5.00 -7.28
N ARG A 68 3.27 5.70 -6.24
CA ARG A 68 1.88 5.51 -5.76
C ARG A 68 0.85 5.87 -6.83
N GLU A 69 1.10 6.96 -7.58
CA GLU A 69 0.28 7.36 -8.71
C GLU A 69 0.29 6.31 -9.83
N LEU A 70 1.47 5.75 -10.16
CA LEU A 70 1.58 4.66 -11.12
C LEU A 70 0.75 3.44 -10.69
N TRP A 71 0.89 2.96 -9.45
CA TRP A 71 0.10 1.83 -8.95
C TRP A 71 -1.40 2.12 -9.00
N TRP A 72 -1.80 3.35 -8.64
CA TRP A 72 -3.19 3.78 -8.73
C TRP A 72 -3.71 3.82 -10.18
N ASN A 73 -2.91 4.26 -11.14
CA ASN A 73 -3.27 4.26 -12.55
C ASN A 73 -3.42 2.83 -13.11
N LEU A 74 -2.53 1.91 -12.73
CA LEU A 74 -2.65 0.49 -13.08
C LEU A 74 -3.90 -0.14 -12.45
N PHE A 75 -4.22 0.21 -11.21
CA PHE A 75 -5.45 -0.22 -10.55
C PHE A 75 -6.71 0.29 -11.28
N LYS A 76 -6.74 1.58 -11.66
CA LYS A 76 -7.81 2.15 -12.52
C LYS A 76 -7.93 1.44 -13.86
N GLY A 77 -6.83 0.95 -14.43
CA GLY A 77 -6.86 0.18 -15.67
C GLY A 77 -7.63 -1.14 -15.55
N ARG A 78 -7.51 -1.83 -14.40
CA ARG A 78 -8.10 -3.16 -14.17
C ARG A 78 -9.51 -3.16 -13.59
N PHE A 79 -9.88 -2.11 -12.87
CA PHE A 79 -11.15 -2.04 -12.14
C PHE A 79 -12.00 -0.86 -12.61
N ARG A 80 -13.31 -0.97 -12.43
CA ARG A 80 -14.28 0.11 -12.67
C ARG A 80 -15.15 0.33 -11.45
N TRP A 81 -15.63 1.56 -11.31
CA TRP A 81 -16.54 1.98 -10.26
C TRP A 81 -17.35 3.18 -10.74
N THR A 82 -18.45 3.48 -10.04
CA THR A 82 -19.23 4.68 -10.31
C THR A 82 -18.46 5.93 -9.89
N GLU A 83 -18.55 7.02 -10.67
CA GLU A 83 -17.78 8.24 -10.44
C GLU A 83 -17.96 8.80 -9.01
N THR A 84 -19.17 8.69 -8.47
CA THR A 84 -19.52 9.09 -7.09
C THR A 84 -18.72 8.36 -6.01
N GLN A 85 -18.24 7.14 -6.30
CA GLN A 85 -17.47 6.32 -5.36
C GLN A 85 -15.95 6.54 -5.45
N GLY A 86 -15.46 7.28 -6.44
CA GLY A 86 -14.01 7.45 -6.68
C GLY A 86 -13.19 7.82 -5.43
N PRO A 87 -13.57 8.85 -4.66
CA PRO A 87 -12.86 9.21 -3.43
C PRO A 87 -12.88 8.09 -2.36
N ALA A 88 -13.98 7.35 -2.27
CA ALA A 88 -14.09 6.23 -1.32
C ALA A 88 -13.24 5.03 -1.75
N ILE A 89 -13.20 4.72 -3.05
CA ILE A 89 -12.33 3.69 -3.62
C ILE A 89 -10.86 4.02 -3.35
N LEU A 90 -10.43 5.26 -3.60
CA LEU A 90 -9.04 5.67 -3.35
C LEU A 90 -8.66 5.53 -1.87
N ARG A 91 -9.56 5.91 -0.95
CA ARG A 91 -9.34 5.70 0.50
C ARG A 91 -9.23 4.22 0.85
N ALA A 92 -10.14 3.39 0.35
CA ALA A 92 -10.12 1.95 0.57
C ALA A 92 -8.84 1.31 0.01
N TYR A 93 -8.42 1.69 -1.19
CA TYR A 93 -7.20 1.24 -1.85
C TYR A 93 -5.95 1.57 -1.03
N ASN A 94 -5.79 2.83 -0.61
CA ASN A 94 -4.65 3.26 0.21
C ASN A 94 -4.60 2.53 1.55
N ALA A 95 -5.75 2.37 2.21
CA ALA A 95 -5.85 1.63 3.46
C ALA A 95 -5.50 0.15 3.26
N ARG A 96 -6.01 -0.48 2.19
CA ARG A 96 -5.77 -1.89 1.86
C ARG A 96 -4.28 -2.16 1.65
N ILE A 97 -3.58 -1.31 0.89
CA ILE A 97 -2.14 -1.45 0.66
C ILE A 97 -1.36 -1.27 1.95
N SER A 98 -1.66 -0.22 2.72
CA SER A 98 -0.98 0.03 3.99
C SER A 98 -1.14 -1.15 4.96
N ASN A 99 -2.36 -1.68 5.07
CA ASN A 99 -2.70 -2.81 5.93
C ASN A 99 -2.07 -4.13 5.45
N TRP A 100 -1.78 -4.27 4.15
CA TRP A 100 -1.09 -5.45 3.63
C TRP A 100 0.44 -5.33 3.74
N LEU A 101 1.00 -4.20 3.33
CA LEU A 101 2.44 -4.00 3.16
C LEU A 101 3.16 -3.95 4.51
N ARG A 102 2.60 -3.21 5.48
CA ARG A 102 3.18 -3.05 6.83
C ARG A 102 3.40 -4.38 7.57
N PRO A 103 2.39 -5.26 7.76
CA PRO A 103 2.62 -6.53 8.43
C PRO A 103 3.46 -7.49 7.59
N THR A 104 3.43 -7.39 6.27
CA THR A 104 4.27 -8.22 5.38
C THR A 104 5.75 -7.92 5.61
N PHE A 105 6.16 -6.66 5.58
CA PHE A 105 7.56 -6.30 5.87
C PHE A 105 7.95 -6.54 7.32
N ARG A 106 7.03 -6.32 8.27
CA ARG A 106 7.29 -6.67 9.68
C ARG A 106 7.65 -8.15 9.84
N ARG A 107 6.88 -9.05 9.21
CA ARG A 107 7.13 -10.50 9.26
C ARG A 107 8.42 -10.87 8.52
N ALA A 108 8.61 -10.36 7.31
CA ALA A 108 9.81 -10.62 6.52
C ALA A 108 11.09 -10.21 7.26
N ARG A 109 11.08 -9.04 7.91
CA ARG A 109 12.20 -8.58 8.74
C ARG A 109 12.44 -9.46 9.97
N ALA A 110 11.37 -9.95 10.60
CA ALA A 110 11.49 -10.78 11.80
C ALA A 110 11.99 -12.20 11.49
N SER A 111 11.58 -12.78 10.36
CA SER A 111 12.02 -14.11 9.93
C SER A 111 13.29 -14.10 9.09
N GLY A 112 13.68 -12.95 8.54
CA GLY A 112 14.74 -12.86 7.53
C GLY A 112 14.33 -13.44 6.16
N VAL A 113 13.05 -13.79 5.96
CA VAL A 113 12.57 -14.44 4.74
C VAL A 113 12.00 -13.41 3.77
N LYS A 114 12.55 -13.38 2.56
CA LYS A 114 12.10 -12.53 1.45
C LYS A 114 10.67 -12.89 1.01
N PRO A 115 9.75 -11.91 0.84
CA PRO A 115 8.46 -12.17 0.21
C PRO A 115 8.63 -12.60 -1.26
N GLY A 116 7.86 -13.59 -1.71
CA GLY A 116 8.01 -14.15 -3.07
C GLY A 116 7.77 -13.18 -4.23
N TRP A 117 7.08 -12.06 -3.99
CA TRP A 117 6.84 -10.99 -4.97
C TRP A 117 7.96 -9.94 -5.02
N CYS A 118 8.94 -10.01 -4.12
CA CYS A 118 10.04 -9.04 -4.05
C CYS A 118 11.28 -9.60 -4.76
N SER A 119 11.92 -8.78 -5.61
CA SER A 119 13.19 -9.15 -6.25
C SER A 119 14.32 -9.24 -5.24
N ASP A 120 15.35 -10.03 -5.54
CA ASP A 120 16.52 -10.18 -4.66
C ASP A 120 17.25 -8.85 -4.43
N GLU A 121 17.35 -8.03 -5.46
CA GLU A 121 17.98 -6.70 -5.38
C GLU A 121 17.23 -5.79 -4.41
N VAL A 122 15.90 -5.69 -4.55
CA VAL A 122 15.08 -4.83 -3.68
C VAL A 122 15.07 -5.36 -2.26
N TRP A 123 15.06 -6.68 -2.09
CA TRP A 123 15.19 -7.29 -0.77
C TRP A 123 16.51 -6.95 -0.10
N ALA A 124 17.64 -7.09 -0.81
CA ALA A 124 18.96 -6.73 -0.27
C ALA A 124 19.02 -5.25 0.14
N ASN A 125 18.44 -4.36 -0.67
CA ASN A 125 18.36 -2.93 -0.37
C ASN A 125 17.47 -2.64 0.85
N LEU A 126 16.35 -3.33 1.02
CA LEU A 126 15.49 -3.22 2.20
C LEU A 126 16.19 -3.70 3.47
N VAL A 127 16.87 -4.85 3.42
CA VAL A 127 17.64 -5.39 4.54
C VAL A 127 18.73 -4.39 4.96
N ARG A 128 19.49 -3.86 3.99
CA ARG A 128 20.51 -2.84 4.24
C ARG A 128 19.90 -1.56 4.84
N HIS A 129 18.77 -1.10 4.32
CA HIS A 129 18.08 0.06 4.87
C HIS A 129 17.66 -0.16 6.33
N TRP A 130 17.09 -1.33 6.66
CA TRP A 130 16.69 -1.64 8.03
C TRP A 130 17.86 -1.76 9.01
N SER A 131 19.04 -2.18 8.55
CA SER A 131 20.23 -2.31 9.38
C SER A 131 21.04 -1.02 9.51
N SER A 132 20.94 -0.11 8.54
CA SER A 132 21.91 0.99 8.39
C SER A 132 21.29 2.39 8.40
N ASP A 133 19.98 2.54 8.20
CA ASP A 133 19.34 3.85 8.23
C ASP A 133 19.12 4.34 9.68
N PRO A 134 19.79 5.44 10.11
CA PRO A 134 19.68 5.95 11.48
C PRO A 134 18.26 6.40 11.85
N ASN A 135 17.50 6.95 10.91
CA ASN A 135 16.13 7.41 11.17
C ASN A 135 15.21 6.22 11.42
N PHE A 136 15.39 5.15 10.63
CA PHE A 136 14.62 3.91 10.82
C PHE A 136 14.96 3.27 12.17
N LEU A 137 16.25 3.14 12.50
CA LEU A 137 16.70 2.59 13.77
C LEU A 137 16.19 3.39 14.97
N ALA A 138 16.27 4.73 14.90
CA ALA A 138 15.76 5.62 15.95
C ALA A 138 14.25 5.46 16.18
N ARG A 139 13.46 5.39 15.10
CA ARG A 139 12.01 5.13 15.16
C ARG A 139 11.71 3.75 15.74
N SER A 140 12.47 2.73 15.33
CA SER A 140 12.30 1.36 15.81
C SER A 140 12.59 1.24 17.30
N GLU A 141 13.68 1.86 17.76
CA GLU A 141 14.09 1.86 19.16
C GLU A 141 13.11 2.67 20.03
N SER A 142 12.68 3.85 19.57
CA SER A 142 11.63 4.63 20.23
C SER A 142 10.33 3.85 20.34
N GLY A 143 9.93 3.15 19.26
CA GLY A 143 8.78 2.27 19.27
C GLY A 143 8.92 1.10 20.26
N LYS A 144 10.13 0.55 20.43
CA LYS A 144 10.41 -0.49 21.43
C LYS A 144 10.27 0.07 22.85
N LYS A 145 10.89 1.22 23.13
CA LYS A 145 10.77 1.91 24.43
C LYS A 145 9.33 2.24 24.78
N ASN A 146 8.55 2.74 23.82
CA ASN A 146 7.13 3.05 24.02
C ASN A 146 6.32 1.80 24.42
N ARG A 147 6.56 0.65 23.78
CA ARG A 147 5.93 -0.63 24.15
C ARG A 147 6.34 -1.13 25.54
N MET A 148 7.58 -0.88 25.95
CA MET A 148 8.10 -1.26 27.27
C MET A 148 7.74 -0.26 28.37
N SER A 149 7.11 0.87 28.04
CA SER A 149 6.71 1.87 29.03
C SER A 149 5.58 1.32 29.91
N LYS A 150 5.60 1.68 31.21
CA LYS A 150 4.62 1.24 32.20
C LYS A 150 3.17 1.53 31.76
N LYS A 151 2.94 2.67 31.12
CA LYS A 151 1.63 3.08 30.59
C LYS A 151 1.12 2.16 29.46
N ALA A 152 2.01 1.70 28.58
CA ALA A 152 1.65 0.76 27.52
C ALA A 152 1.35 -0.63 28.07
N LEU A 153 2.13 -1.09 29.06
CA LEU A 153 1.91 -2.35 29.76
C LEU A 153 0.60 -2.36 30.58
N GLU A 154 0.28 -1.26 31.27
CA GLU A 154 -1.02 -1.10 31.97
C GLU A 154 -2.19 -1.13 30.99
N THR A 155 -2.10 -0.44 29.86
CA THR A 155 -3.15 -0.45 28.82
C THR A 155 -3.32 -1.85 28.21
N GLN A 156 -2.22 -2.60 28.04
CA GLN A 156 -2.25 -3.98 27.58
C GLN A 156 -2.96 -4.91 28.58
N TRP A 157 -2.73 -4.71 29.90
CA TRP A 157 -3.37 -5.51 30.96
C TRP A 157 -4.87 -5.22 31.15
N HIS A 158 -5.31 -3.97 30.93
CA HIS A 158 -6.72 -3.59 31.10
C HIS A 158 -7.61 -3.91 29.88
N GLY A 159 -7.05 -4.34 28.74
CA GLY A 159 -7.79 -4.71 27.53
C GLY A 159 -8.49 -6.07 27.57
N ASP A 160 -8.02 -7.01 28.40
CA ASP A 160 -8.48 -8.41 28.42
C ASP A 160 -9.59 -8.72 29.44
N ARG A 161 -10.07 -7.72 30.21
CA ARG A 161 -11.15 -7.92 31.19
C ARG A 161 -12.21 -6.81 31.13
N LYS A 162 -13.19 -6.96 30.24
CA LYS A 162 -14.55 -6.56 30.57
C LYS A 162 -15.33 -7.82 30.94
N PRO A 163 -15.65 -8.08 32.22
CA PRO A 163 -16.78 -8.94 32.52
C PRO A 163 -18.01 -8.28 31.88
N GLN A 164 -18.74 -9.00 31.05
CA GLN A 164 -20.13 -8.65 30.78
C GLN A 164 -20.85 -8.69 32.13
N SER A 165 -21.14 -7.52 32.70
CA SER A 165 -22.15 -7.40 33.74
C SER A 165 -23.48 -7.77 33.10
N GLY A 166 -23.83 -9.05 33.24
CA GLY A 166 -25.18 -9.56 32.98
C GLY A 166 -26.17 -8.95 33.97
N ALA A 167 -27.42 -8.92 33.51
CA ALA A 167 -28.61 -8.31 34.11
C ALA A 167 -28.86 -8.67 35.58
#